data_AF-A0A1D6KDV1-F1
#
_entry.id   AF-A0A1D6KDV1-F1
#
_cell.length_a   1.000
_cell.length_b   1.000
_cell.length_c   1.000
_cell.angle_alpha   90.00
_cell.angle_beta   90.00
_cell.angle_gamma   90.00
#
_symmetry.space_group_name_H-M   'P 1'
#
loop_
_entity.id
_entity.type
_entity.pdbx_description
1 polymer ?
#
loop_
_entity_poly.entity_id
_entity_poly.type
_entity_poly.pdbx_seq_one_letter_code
_entity_poly.pdbx_strand_id
1 'polypeptide(L)'
;MFSDAVQHNVYSYELWLMYINSRLRVDDRLDAYNDALSMLCQMTAETDKDLQERSAFILDIFLQMIYFLCMSGNIDKAVSRIIGILPTAMPDNSGDKLLADVISCLTMSDRCIFWISCLYVLIYRNLPEEIIDQLEFQKALPRALIWPSIDPSVDNRDKITDLLNFAACKMAEDISECVKNGDPSYLMLSQFLAVNHISCLAAIGGLKSSVDMLVTYMKEYPMCPQILLISARLDRKHGTCPGLKSFDELILNWPKEAQGIQYMWNQYVEHALATDAELAEKVLTCWFEEHGKDCDIQSNAAICIELSSEEPGTSSLVSPQAVGSGPSISEDLVFRLLNLSLYKILENNLQEAQMAASKALKLAHGEWYEHCIREHAAIHALELEKSSSSTDAQTRATFSLIIGYLADHCNLPTRELLSRRFCQNIKKHRLRQLIDDTIGSVPADSSLINSVLEVCFGPSLLPKSISDVKYLVDFVETVMEALPANYRLGLAVGGFVAKHFTGYGAASTGTRFWASSVLINAIFRAVPVAPESVWLEGAGLLEKLHATEILKRFYQQAASVYPFSFKLWHAHLNYCKASGSNTESILESARQRGIELNLTPT
;
A
#
# COMPACT_ATOMS: atom_id res chain seq x y z
N MET A 1 28.17 1.34 -23.47
CA MET A 1 28.37 1.59 -22.03
C MET A 1 27.47 0.72 -21.16
N PHE A 2 26.15 0.99 -21.02
CA PHE A 2 25.30 0.15 -20.14
C PHE A 2 25.18 -1.30 -20.60
N SER A 3 25.10 -1.53 -21.92
CA SER A 3 25.15 -2.88 -22.50
C SER A 3 26.41 -3.62 -22.08
N ASP A 4 27.57 -2.96 -22.19
CA ASP A 4 28.85 -3.54 -21.82
C ASP A 4 28.92 -3.80 -20.31
N ALA A 5 28.40 -2.87 -19.50
CA ALA A 5 28.39 -3.00 -18.04
C ALA A 5 27.58 -4.23 -17.58
N VAL A 6 26.38 -4.42 -18.15
CA VAL A 6 25.56 -5.59 -17.86
C VAL A 6 26.23 -6.88 -18.32
N GLN A 7 26.91 -6.89 -19.48
CA GLN A 7 27.66 -8.08 -19.92
C GLN A 7 28.80 -8.50 -18.98
N HIS A 8 29.42 -7.54 -18.28
CA HIS A 8 30.48 -7.84 -17.31
C HIS A 8 29.94 -8.20 -15.92
N ASN A 9 28.69 -7.82 -15.60
CA ASN A 9 28.03 -8.16 -14.35
C ASN A 9 26.54 -8.41 -14.58
N VAL A 10 26.26 -9.58 -15.17
CA VAL A 10 24.93 -9.97 -15.69
C VAL A 10 23.89 -10.23 -14.59
N TYR A 11 24.30 -10.30 -13.33
CA TYR A 11 23.41 -10.54 -12.20
C TYR A 11 23.14 -9.27 -11.37
N SER A 12 23.69 -8.12 -11.75
CA SER A 12 23.42 -6.86 -11.05
C SER A 12 22.08 -6.28 -11.48
N TYR A 13 21.14 -6.26 -10.54
CA TYR A 13 19.84 -5.61 -10.68
C TYR A 13 19.98 -4.12 -11.08
N GLU A 14 20.90 -3.39 -10.45
CA GLU A 14 21.12 -1.96 -10.68
C GLU A 14 21.55 -1.67 -12.12
N LEU A 15 22.49 -2.47 -12.65
CA LEU A 15 22.97 -2.30 -14.03
C LEU A 15 21.87 -2.64 -15.03
N TRP A 16 21.05 -3.65 -14.76
CA TRP A 16 19.87 -3.95 -15.57
C TRP A 16 18.87 -2.80 -15.58
N LEU A 17 18.56 -2.19 -14.42
CA LEU A 17 17.70 -1.01 -14.37
C LEU A 17 18.25 0.14 -15.22
N MET A 18 19.55 0.43 -15.12
CA MET A 18 20.18 1.48 -15.95
C MET A 18 20.10 1.14 -17.44
N TYR A 19 20.33 -0.13 -17.81
CA TYR A 19 20.24 -0.59 -19.18
C TYR A 19 18.82 -0.49 -19.76
N ILE A 20 17.82 -0.94 -19.01
CA ILE A 20 16.40 -0.85 -19.36
C ILE A 20 15.98 0.61 -19.52
N ASN A 21 16.31 1.46 -18.55
CA ASN A 21 15.96 2.89 -18.58
C ASN A 21 16.68 3.68 -19.68
N SER A 22 17.80 3.16 -20.21
CA SER A 22 18.50 3.76 -21.35
C SER A 22 17.85 3.50 -22.72
N ARG A 23 16.89 2.56 -22.81
CA ARG A 23 16.24 2.19 -24.07
C ARG A 23 15.30 3.30 -24.55
N LEU A 24 15.34 3.58 -25.85
CA LEU A 24 14.58 4.69 -26.44
C LEU A 24 13.23 4.29 -27.02
N ARG A 25 13.07 3.03 -27.44
CA ARG A 25 11.84 2.52 -28.08
C ARG A 25 11.16 1.49 -27.17
N VAL A 26 9.85 1.33 -27.37
CA VAL A 26 9.04 0.35 -26.62
C VAL A 26 9.59 -1.06 -26.76
N ASP A 27 9.84 -1.52 -27.98
CA ASP A 27 10.31 -2.89 -28.24
C ASP A 27 11.69 -3.14 -27.61
N ASP A 28 12.66 -2.23 -27.82
CA ASP A 28 14.00 -2.33 -27.23
C ASP A 28 13.95 -2.42 -25.70
N ARG A 29 13.00 -1.72 -25.06
CA ARG A 29 12.81 -1.75 -23.60
C ARG A 29 12.19 -3.06 -23.13
N LEU A 30 11.25 -3.61 -23.88
CA LEU A 30 10.68 -4.93 -23.60
C LEU A 30 11.71 -6.04 -23.76
N ASP A 31 12.55 -5.98 -24.78
CA ASP A 31 13.65 -6.93 -24.97
C ASP A 31 14.63 -6.84 -23.80
N ALA A 32 14.99 -5.63 -23.36
CA ALA A 32 15.83 -5.43 -22.19
C ALA A 32 15.21 -6.01 -20.89
N TYR A 33 13.89 -5.90 -20.69
CA TYR A 33 13.21 -6.56 -19.58
C TYR A 33 13.31 -8.09 -19.68
N ASN A 34 13.11 -8.66 -20.88
CA ASN A 34 13.20 -10.10 -21.11
C ASN A 34 14.61 -10.63 -20.84
N ASP A 35 15.63 -9.92 -21.32
CA ASP A 35 17.03 -10.25 -21.10
C ASP A 35 17.39 -10.19 -19.61
N ALA A 36 16.94 -9.14 -18.91
CA ALA A 36 17.15 -8.98 -17.48
C ALA A 36 16.53 -10.15 -16.70
N LEU A 37 15.27 -10.48 -16.95
CA LEU A 37 14.59 -11.60 -16.30
C LEU A 37 15.31 -12.92 -16.58
N SER A 38 15.69 -13.16 -17.84
CA SER A 38 16.40 -14.39 -18.25
C SER A 38 17.73 -14.55 -17.51
N MET A 39 18.51 -13.48 -17.39
CA MET A 39 19.82 -13.52 -16.72
C MET A 39 19.70 -13.59 -15.20
N LEU A 40 18.76 -12.85 -14.59
CA LEU A 40 18.53 -12.90 -13.16
C LEU A 40 17.99 -14.28 -12.70
N CYS A 41 17.17 -14.95 -13.52
CA CYS A 41 16.71 -16.32 -13.22
C CYS A 41 17.87 -17.34 -13.21
N GLN A 42 18.94 -17.08 -13.96
CA GLN A 42 20.14 -17.94 -13.98
C GLN A 42 21.10 -17.69 -12.80
N MET A 43 20.86 -16.66 -11.99
CA MET A 43 21.67 -16.35 -10.83
C MET A 43 21.61 -17.50 -9.81
N THR A 44 22.77 -18.03 -9.44
CA THR A 44 22.90 -19.03 -8.37
C THR A 44 22.72 -18.36 -7.01
N ALA A 45 21.84 -18.92 -6.19
CA ALA A 45 21.68 -18.51 -4.79
C ALA A 45 22.40 -19.52 -3.90
N GLU A 46 23.44 -19.09 -3.20
CA GLU A 46 24.21 -19.94 -2.26
C GLU A 46 23.67 -19.85 -0.83
N THR A 47 23.02 -18.72 -0.49
CA THR A 47 22.42 -18.48 0.81
C THR A 47 20.93 -18.13 0.70
N ASP A 48 20.18 -18.31 1.79
CA ASP A 48 18.76 -17.91 1.86
C ASP A 48 18.58 -16.40 1.60
N LYS A 49 19.57 -15.58 2.01
CA LYS A 49 19.56 -14.14 1.75
C LYS A 49 19.68 -13.86 0.24
N ASP A 50 20.58 -14.56 -0.45
CA ASP A 50 20.74 -14.41 -1.91
C ASP A 50 19.47 -14.86 -2.64
N LEU A 51 18.79 -15.89 -2.15
CA LEU A 51 17.51 -16.34 -2.70
C LEU A 51 16.42 -15.28 -2.54
N GLN A 52 16.32 -14.66 -1.36
CA GLN A 52 15.38 -13.55 -1.11
C GLN A 52 15.69 -12.33 -1.97
N GLU A 53 16.96 -11.96 -2.11
CA GLU A 53 17.38 -10.83 -2.96
C GLU A 53 17.09 -11.10 -4.43
N ARG A 54 17.47 -12.27 -4.95
CA ARG A 54 17.19 -12.69 -6.33
C ARG A 54 15.69 -12.67 -6.62
N SER A 55 14.88 -13.21 -5.72
CA SER A 55 13.42 -13.22 -5.84
C SER A 55 12.85 -11.80 -5.89
N ALA A 56 13.28 -10.91 -4.98
CA ALA A 56 12.83 -9.52 -4.95
C ALA A 56 13.20 -8.76 -6.23
N PHE A 57 14.40 -8.98 -6.77
CA PHE A 57 14.84 -8.38 -8.04
C PHE A 57 14.00 -8.86 -9.23
N ILE A 58 13.77 -10.18 -9.33
CA ILE A 58 12.98 -10.76 -10.42
C ILE A 58 11.54 -10.27 -10.37
N LEU A 59 10.91 -10.30 -9.19
CA LEU A 59 9.53 -9.82 -9.01
C LEU A 59 9.41 -8.35 -9.39
N ASP A 60 10.34 -7.52 -8.93
CA ASP A 60 10.32 -6.09 -9.24
C ASP A 60 10.45 -5.81 -10.74
N ILE A 61 11.44 -6.41 -11.41
CA ILE A 61 11.63 -6.25 -12.87
C ILE A 61 10.39 -6.73 -13.64
N PHE A 62 9.78 -7.85 -13.23
CA PHE A 62 8.56 -8.34 -13.85
C PHE A 62 7.39 -7.36 -13.68
N LEU A 63 7.15 -6.87 -12.46
CA LEU A 63 6.07 -5.92 -12.18
C LEU A 63 6.29 -4.59 -12.90
N GLN A 64 7.54 -4.09 -12.96
CA GLN A 64 7.88 -2.91 -13.76
C GLN A 64 7.58 -3.10 -15.25
N MET A 65 7.88 -4.28 -15.80
CA MET A 65 7.57 -4.61 -17.19
C MET A 65 6.05 -4.63 -17.46
N ILE A 66 5.27 -5.21 -16.56
CA ILE A 66 3.80 -5.22 -16.66
C ILE A 66 3.24 -3.80 -16.52
N TYR A 67 3.72 -3.03 -15.55
CA TYR A 67 3.37 -1.62 -15.37
C TYR A 67 3.67 -0.80 -16.64
N PHE A 68 4.85 -0.99 -17.21
CA PHE A 68 5.28 -0.37 -18.46
C PHE A 68 4.35 -0.70 -19.64
N LEU A 69 3.94 -1.95 -19.79
CA LEU A 69 2.98 -2.35 -20.82
C LEU A 69 1.62 -1.68 -20.63
N CYS A 70 1.12 -1.59 -19.39
CA CYS A 70 -0.14 -0.92 -19.08
C CYS A 70 -0.06 0.59 -19.39
N MET A 71 1.00 1.26 -18.91
CA MET A 71 1.23 2.70 -19.11
C MET A 71 1.46 3.10 -20.58
N SER A 72 2.07 2.22 -21.38
CA SER A 72 2.31 2.45 -22.81
C SER A 72 1.08 2.22 -23.69
N GLY A 73 -0.05 1.80 -23.12
CA GLY A 73 -1.26 1.45 -23.86
C GLY A 73 -1.23 0.06 -24.50
N ASN A 74 -0.19 -0.73 -24.25
CA ASN A 74 -0.05 -2.11 -24.76
C ASN A 74 -0.65 -3.14 -23.78
N ILE A 75 -1.85 -2.85 -23.28
CA ILE A 75 -2.54 -3.66 -22.25
C ILE A 75 -2.77 -5.09 -22.76
N ASP A 76 -3.13 -5.25 -24.04
CA ASP A 76 -3.35 -6.58 -24.62
C ASP A 76 -2.10 -7.44 -24.61
N LYS A 77 -0.91 -6.84 -24.77
CA LYS A 77 0.38 -7.54 -24.67
C LYS A 77 0.71 -7.92 -23.23
N ALA A 78 0.30 -7.10 -22.24
CA ALA A 78 0.40 -7.48 -20.83
C ALA A 78 -0.50 -8.69 -20.52
N VAL A 79 -1.76 -8.62 -20.97
CA VAL A 79 -2.77 -9.66 -20.77
C VAL A 79 -2.39 -10.94 -21.48
N SER A 80 -1.94 -10.88 -22.74
CA SER A 80 -1.49 -12.07 -23.48
C SER A 80 -0.32 -12.76 -22.79
N ARG A 81 0.59 -11.98 -22.20
CA ARG A 81 1.75 -12.50 -21.48
C ARG A 81 1.36 -13.18 -20.17
N ILE A 82 0.41 -12.62 -19.42
CA ILE A 82 -0.13 -13.24 -18.21
C ILE A 82 -0.89 -14.53 -18.57
N ILE A 83 -1.70 -14.51 -19.63
CA ILE A 83 -2.46 -15.69 -20.08
C ILE A 83 -1.52 -16.80 -20.58
N GLY A 84 -0.36 -16.46 -21.13
CA GLY A 84 0.68 -17.43 -21.53
C GLY A 84 1.19 -18.31 -20.38
N ILE A 85 0.89 -17.97 -19.12
CA ILE A 85 1.21 -18.81 -17.96
C ILE A 85 0.30 -20.05 -17.90
N LEU A 86 -0.89 -20.00 -18.49
CA LEU A 86 -1.85 -21.10 -18.45
C LEU A 86 -1.38 -22.27 -19.34
N PRO A 87 -1.50 -23.54 -18.87
CA PRO A 87 -1.13 -24.72 -19.67
C PRO A 87 -1.91 -24.87 -20.99
N THR A 88 -3.04 -24.19 -21.13
CA THR A 88 -3.91 -24.20 -22.31
C THR A 88 -3.49 -23.19 -23.38
N ALA A 89 -2.44 -22.39 -23.14
CA ALA A 89 -1.90 -21.45 -24.11
C ALA A 89 -1.29 -22.21 -25.31
N MET A 90 -1.54 -21.72 -26.54
CA MET A 90 -0.97 -22.30 -27.75
C MET A 90 0.57 -22.15 -27.72
N PRO A 91 1.35 -23.22 -27.98
CA PRO A 91 2.81 -23.28 -27.74
C PRO A 91 3.67 -22.44 -28.71
N ASP A 92 3.10 -21.46 -29.42
CA ASP A 92 3.82 -20.63 -30.39
C ASP A 92 4.51 -19.41 -29.76
N ASN A 93 4.48 -19.26 -28.43
CA ASN A 93 5.10 -18.13 -27.72
C ASN A 93 6.38 -18.54 -26.99
N SER A 94 7.53 -18.00 -27.43
CA SER A 94 8.82 -18.10 -26.73
C SER A 94 8.83 -17.55 -25.30
N GLY A 95 7.74 -16.88 -24.88
CA GLY A 95 7.54 -16.33 -23.53
C GLY A 95 7.19 -17.36 -22.45
N ASP A 96 6.71 -18.55 -22.83
CA ASP A 96 6.19 -19.55 -21.89
C ASP A 96 7.30 -20.11 -20.99
N LYS A 97 8.51 -20.31 -21.56
CA LYS A 97 9.68 -20.75 -20.81
C LYS A 97 10.16 -19.70 -19.80
N LEU A 98 10.22 -18.43 -20.23
CA LEU A 98 10.70 -17.34 -19.38
C LEU A 98 9.78 -17.12 -18.18
N LEU A 99 8.47 -17.24 -18.36
CA LEU A 99 7.50 -17.11 -17.26
C LEU A 99 7.61 -18.28 -16.27
N ALA A 100 7.79 -19.51 -16.76
CA ALA A 100 8.03 -20.67 -15.91
C ALA A 100 9.34 -20.50 -15.10
N ASP A 101 10.41 -20.03 -15.74
CA ASP A 101 11.69 -19.75 -15.10
C ASP A 101 11.52 -18.67 -14.01
N VAL A 102 10.83 -17.56 -14.31
CA VAL A 102 10.50 -16.49 -13.34
C VAL A 102 9.80 -17.05 -12.11
N ILE A 103 8.68 -17.77 -12.29
CA ILE A 103 7.91 -18.32 -11.16
C ILE A 103 8.77 -19.26 -10.31
N SER A 104 9.59 -20.09 -10.95
CA SER A 104 10.49 -21.03 -10.25
C SER A 104 11.52 -20.33 -9.36
N CYS A 105 11.99 -19.14 -9.76
CA CYS A 105 13.02 -18.39 -9.02
C CYS A 105 12.47 -17.57 -7.85
N LEU A 106 11.15 -17.36 -7.78
CA LEU A 106 10.51 -16.58 -6.72
C LEU A 106 10.39 -17.36 -5.41
N THR A 107 10.54 -16.64 -4.29
CA THR A 107 10.16 -17.09 -2.95
C THR A 107 8.65 -17.22 -2.85
N MET A 108 8.16 -17.95 -1.84
CA MET A 108 6.72 -18.17 -1.71
C MET A 108 5.93 -16.88 -1.47
N SER A 109 6.47 -15.95 -0.68
CA SER A 109 5.88 -14.62 -0.48
C SER A 109 5.77 -13.86 -1.80
N ASP A 110 6.84 -13.83 -2.58
CA ASP A 110 6.88 -13.10 -3.86
C ASP A 110 6.00 -13.75 -4.93
N ARG A 111 5.86 -15.08 -4.92
CA ARG A 111 4.87 -15.79 -5.76
C ARG A 111 3.45 -15.35 -5.46
N CYS A 112 3.08 -15.19 -4.19
CA CYS A 112 1.75 -14.71 -3.81
C CYS A 112 1.48 -13.32 -4.42
N ILE A 113 2.44 -12.40 -4.29
CA ILE A 113 2.34 -11.05 -4.85
C ILE A 113 2.26 -11.10 -6.38
N PHE A 114 3.09 -11.94 -7.02
CA PHE A 114 3.07 -12.15 -8.46
C PHE A 114 1.68 -12.57 -8.98
N TRP A 115 1.09 -13.60 -8.38
CA TRP A 115 -0.20 -14.14 -8.83
C TRP A 115 -1.33 -13.16 -8.63
N ILE A 116 -1.38 -12.50 -7.47
CA ILE A 116 -2.38 -11.49 -7.18
C ILE A 116 -2.25 -10.29 -8.14
N SER A 117 -1.02 -9.85 -8.42
CA SER A 117 -0.77 -8.78 -9.40
C SER A 117 -1.25 -9.16 -10.79
N CYS A 118 -0.99 -10.40 -11.23
CA CYS A 118 -1.45 -10.91 -12.51
C CYS A 118 -2.98 -10.93 -12.61
N LEU A 119 -3.66 -11.42 -11.57
CA LEU A 119 -5.13 -11.43 -11.49
C LEU A 119 -5.70 -10.02 -11.53
N TYR A 120 -5.10 -9.10 -10.76
CA TYR A 120 -5.53 -7.71 -10.72
C TYR A 120 -5.40 -7.04 -12.09
N VAL A 121 -4.29 -7.27 -12.81
CA VAL A 121 -4.10 -6.75 -14.18
C VAL A 121 -5.12 -7.33 -15.16
N LEU A 122 -5.46 -8.61 -15.05
CA LEU A 122 -6.50 -9.19 -15.92
C LEU A 122 -7.89 -8.56 -15.69
N ILE A 123 -8.22 -8.25 -14.44
CA ILE A 123 -9.52 -7.69 -14.05
C ILE A 123 -9.58 -6.18 -14.34
N TYR A 124 -8.62 -5.41 -13.82
CA TYR A 124 -8.64 -3.94 -13.81
C TYR A 124 -7.81 -3.30 -14.92
N ARG A 125 -7.08 -4.10 -15.71
CA ARG A 125 -6.20 -3.62 -16.81
C ARG A 125 -5.11 -2.65 -16.35
N ASN A 126 -4.77 -2.69 -15.06
CA ASN A 126 -3.68 -1.95 -14.44
C ASN A 126 -3.16 -2.73 -13.22
N LEU A 127 -2.00 -2.38 -12.68
CA LEU A 127 -1.52 -2.90 -11.40
C LEU A 127 -2.20 -2.20 -10.21
N PRO A 128 -2.27 -2.83 -9.03
CA PRO A 128 -2.71 -2.17 -7.81
C PRO A 128 -1.81 -0.98 -7.47
N GLU A 129 -2.40 0.11 -6.97
CA GLU A 129 -1.66 1.33 -6.60
C GLU A 129 -0.67 1.03 -5.48
N GLU A 130 -1.03 0.16 -4.53
CA GLU A 130 -0.17 -0.26 -3.42
C GLU A 130 1.10 -0.99 -3.87
N ILE A 131 1.05 -1.63 -5.05
CA ILE A 131 2.20 -2.29 -5.67
C ILE A 131 3.02 -1.31 -6.50
N ILE A 132 2.35 -0.38 -7.20
CA ILE A 132 3.01 0.68 -7.97
C ILE A 132 3.83 1.58 -7.03
N ASP A 133 3.29 1.93 -5.86
CA ASP A 133 3.97 2.73 -4.82
C ASP A 133 5.21 2.02 -4.25
N GLN A 134 5.34 0.71 -4.46
CA GLN A 134 6.45 -0.11 -3.97
C GLN A 134 7.44 -0.52 -5.06
N LEU A 135 7.32 -0.04 -6.30
CA LEU A 135 8.31 -0.33 -7.34
C LEU A 135 9.71 0.08 -6.88
N GLU A 136 10.75 -0.66 -7.28
CA GLU A 136 12.13 -0.54 -6.80
C GLU A 136 12.37 -0.79 -5.29
N PHE A 137 11.34 -1.08 -4.50
CA PHE A 137 11.46 -1.60 -3.13
C PHE A 137 11.22 -3.11 -3.06
N GLN A 138 11.68 -3.74 -1.98
CA GLN A 138 11.21 -5.10 -1.68
C GLN A 138 9.71 -5.05 -1.44
N LYS A 139 8.97 -5.93 -2.12
CA LYS A 139 7.51 -5.96 -2.06
C LYS A 139 7.09 -6.54 -0.72
N ALA A 140 6.30 -5.78 0.02
CA ALA A 140 5.60 -6.28 1.20
C ALA A 140 4.21 -6.78 0.78
N LEU A 141 3.76 -7.87 1.39
CA LEU A 141 2.39 -8.34 1.20
C LEU A 141 1.42 -7.29 1.75
N PRO A 142 0.56 -6.68 0.92
CA PRO A 142 -0.44 -5.76 1.42
C PRO A 142 -1.43 -6.53 2.31
N ARG A 143 -1.78 -6.01 3.50
CA ARG A 143 -2.73 -6.67 4.42
C ARG A 143 -4.09 -6.93 3.78
N ALA A 144 -4.57 -5.98 3.00
CA ALA A 144 -5.79 -6.09 2.23
C ALA A 144 -5.60 -5.33 0.91
N LEU A 145 -5.84 -6.01 -0.20
CA LEU A 145 -6.03 -5.35 -1.48
C LEU A 145 -7.51 -5.04 -1.63
N ILE A 146 -7.80 -3.83 -2.10
CA ILE A 146 -9.16 -3.46 -2.44
C ILE A 146 -9.47 -4.08 -3.79
N TRP A 147 -10.54 -4.87 -3.85
CA TRP A 147 -11.05 -5.47 -5.09
C TRP A 147 -12.39 -4.81 -5.46
N PRO A 148 -12.40 -3.66 -6.16
CA PRO A 148 -13.64 -3.03 -6.60
C PRO A 148 -14.49 -3.97 -7.45
N SER A 149 -15.81 -4.02 -7.19
CA SER A 149 -16.70 -4.84 -8.01
C SER A 149 -16.73 -4.35 -9.46
N ILE A 150 -16.59 -5.26 -10.41
CA ILE A 150 -16.68 -4.98 -11.85
C ILE A 150 -17.73 -5.90 -12.47
N ASP A 151 -18.36 -5.46 -13.55
CA ASP A 151 -19.14 -6.30 -14.45
C ASP A 151 -18.28 -6.71 -15.67
N PRO A 152 -17.39 -7.72 -15.56
CA PRO A 152 -16.57 -8.15 -16.68
C PRO A 152 -17.44 -8.82 -17.75
N SER A 153 -17.01 -8.73 -19.01
CA SER A 153 -17.59 -9.52 -20.10
C SER A 153 -17.40 -11.03 -19.85
N VAL A 154 -18.34 -11.85 -20.34
CA VAL A 154 -18.39 -13.30 -20.05
C VAL A 154 -17.08 -14.02 -20.42
N ASP A 155 -16.52 -13.76 -21.61
CA ASP A 155 -15.26 -14.38 -22.07
C ASP A 155 -14.02 -14.03 -21.22
N ASN A 156 -14.05 -12.88 -20.53
CA ASN A 156 -12.98 -12.52 -19.60
C ASN A 156 -13.15 -13.22 -18.26
N ARG A 157 -14.40 -13.49 -17.82
CA ARG A 157 -14.67 -14.18 -16.54
C ARG A 157 -14.07 -15.59 -16.51
N ASP A 158 -14.24 -16.35 -17.59
CA ASP A 158 -13.75 -17.73 -17.65
C ASP A 158 -12.22 -17.76 -17.58
N LYS A 159 -11.53 -16.91 -18.35
CA LYS A 159 -10.06 -16.81 -18.33
C LYS A 159 -9.51 -16.36 -16.97
N ILE A 160 -10.19 -15.42 -16.31
CA ILE A 160 -9.80 -14.97 -14.96
C ILE A 160 -9.99 -16.10 -13.96
N THR A 161 -11.12 -16.82 -14.04
CA THR A 161 -11.41 -17.97 -13.17
C THR A 161 -10.40 -19.10 -13.37
N ASP A 162 -10.01 -19.38 -14.62
CA ASP A 162 -9.00 -20.38 -14.95
C ASP A 162 -7.63 -20.01 -14.35
N LEU A 163 -7.19 -18.76 -14.50
CA LEU A 163 -5.94 -18.30 -13.89
C LEU A 163 -5.99 -18.36 -12.36
N LEU A 164 -7.12 -17.95 -11.77
CA LEU A 164 -7.33 -17.95 -10.33
C LEU A 164 -7.23 -19.37 -9.75
N ASN A 165 -7.92 -20.32 -10.37
CA ASN A 165 -7.87 -21.72 -9.99
C ASN A 165 -6.47 -22.31 -10.20
N PHE A 166 -5.83 -22.01 -11.33
CA PHE A 166 -4.47 -22.48 -11.61
C PHE A 166 -3.46 -21.95 -10.58
N ALA A 167 -3.52 -20.66 -10.26
CA ALA A 167 -2.68 -20.02 -9.26
C ALA A 167 -2.92 -20.62 -7.86
N ALA A 168 -4.20 -20.81 -7.49
CA ALA A 168 -4.57 -21.44 -6.21
C ALA A 168 -4.05 -22.88 -6.10
N CYS A 169 -4.19 -23.69 -7.16
CA CYS A 169 -3.66 -25.06 -7.19
C CYS A 169 -2.13 -25.08 -7.07
N LYS A 170 -1.42 -24.24 -7.84
CA LYS A 170 0.05 -24.17 -7.81
C LYS A 170 0.56 -23.75 -6.44
N MET A 171 -0.07 -22.75 -5.83
CA MET A 171 0.34 -22.30 -4.50
C MET A 171 -0.02 -23.31 -3.41
N ALA A 172 -1.13 -24.03 -3.53
CA ALA A 172 -1.48 -25.11 -2.60
C ALA A 172 -0.47 -26.28 -2.66
N GLU A 173 -0.01 -26.66 -3.85
CA GLU A 173 1.07 -27.64 -4.04
C GLU A 173 2.34 -27.19 -3.30
N ASP A 174 2.80 -25.96 -3.56
CA ASP A 174 4.00 -25.38 -2.94
C ASP A 174 3.88 -25.29 -1.40
N ILE A 175 2.74 -24.81 -0.89
CA ILE A 175 2.46 -24.75 0.56
C ILE A 175 2.52 -26.15 1.18
N SER A 176 1.90 -27.14 0.53
CA SER A 176 1.83 -28.50 1.09
C SER A 176 3.20 -29.16 1.22
N GLU A 177 4.14 -28.81 0.34
CA GLU A 177 5.53 -29.25 0.40
C GLU A 177 6.30 -28.53 1.51
N CYS A 178 6.12 -27.22 1.63
CA CYS A 178 6.80 -26.39 2.65
C CYS A 178 6.28 -26.60 4.08
N VAL A 179 4.98 -26.84 4.28
CA VAL A 179 4.39 -27.11 5.61
C VAL A 179 4.96 -28.39 6.22
N LYS A 180 5.33 -29.38 5.40
CA LYS A 180 6.05 -30.59 5.88
C LYS A 180 7.42 -30.26 6.48
N ASN A 181 8.00 -29.11 6.14
CA ASN A 181 9.28 -28.63 6.66
C ASN A 181 9.14 -27.78 7.94
N GLY A 182 7.90 -27.53 8.42
CA GLY A 182 7.64 -27.01 9.77
C GLY A 182 7.74 -25.50 9.98
N ASP A 183 7.73 -24.69 8.92
CA ASP A 183 7.83 -23.23 9.03
C ASP A 183 6.43 -22.56 9.15
N PRO A 184 6.20 -21.76 10.21
CA PRO A 184 4.90 -21.15 10.48
C PRO A 184 4.52 -20.00 9.52
N SER A 185 5.48 -19.41 8.80
CA SER A 185 5.20 -18.30 7.87
C SER A 185 4.30 -18.71 6.69
N TYR A 186 4.32 -20.00 6.33
CA TYR A 186 3.50 -20.55 5.24
C TYR A 186 1.99 -20.55 5.54
N LEU A 187 1.61 -20.66 6.82
CA LEU A 187 0.20 -20.56 7.20
C LEU A 187 -0.36 -19.16 6.90
N MET A 188 0.42 -18.12 7.22
CA MET A 188 0.03 -16.72 6.94
C MET A 188 -0.12 -16.46 5.44
N LEU A 189 0.80 -16.99 4.62
CA LEU A 189 0.71 -16.91 3.15
C LEU A 189 -0.54 -17.62 2.62
N SER A 190 -0.83 -18.83 3.12
CA SER A 190 -1.99 -19.61 2.69
C SER A 190 -3.30 -18.88 2.99
N GLN A 191 -3.41 -18.31 4.20
CA GLN A 191 -4.56 -17.52 4.61
C GLN A 191 -4.71 -16.25 3.78
N PHE A 192 -3.61 -15.55 3.51
CA PHE A 192 -3.61 -14.36 2.66
C PHE A 192 -4.12 -14.66 1.25
N LEU A 193 -3.70 -15.79 0.66
CA LEU A 193 -4.20 -16.24 -0.63
C LEU A 193 -5.68 -16.59 -0.60
N ALA A 194 -6.14 -17.32 0.42
CA ALA A 194 -7.54 -17.65 0.59
C ALA A 194 -8.41 -16.38 0.66
N VAL A 195 -7.99 -15.37 1.40
CA VAL A 195 -8.67 -14.06 1.50
C VAL A 195 -8.74 -13.35 0.15
N ASN A 196 -7.65 -13.32 -0.61
CA ASN A 196 -7.64 -12.70 -1.94
C ASN A 196 -8.45 -13.51 -2.96
N HIS A 197 -8.46 -14.84 -2.85
CA HIS A 197 -9.28 -15.71 -3.69
C HIS A 197 -10.77 -15.42 -3.48
N ILE A 198 -11.23 -15.38 -2.23
CA ILE A 198 -12.62 -15.03 -1.87
C ILE A 198 -12.96 -13.62 -2.41
N SER A 199 -12.08 -12.64 -2.20
CA SER A 199 -12.30 -11.25 -2.60
C SER A 199 -12.36 -11.08 -4.12
N CYS A 200 -11.49 -11.78 -4.84
CA CYS A 200 -11.47 -11.81 -6.31
C CYS A 200 -12.75 -12.42 -6.89
N LEU A 201 -13.19 -13.57 -6.36
CA LEU A 201 -14.47 -14.18 -6.76
C LEU A 201 -15.66 -13.27 -6.49
N ALA A 202 -15.66 -12.59 -5.35
CA ALA A 202 -16.69 -11.62 -5.00
C ALA A 202 -16.70 -10.42 -5.95
N ALA A 203 -15.54 -9.95 -6.41
CA ALA A 203 -15.43 -8.83 -7.35
C ALA A 203 -15.94 -9.17 -8.76
N ILE A 204 -15.79 -10.43 -9.21
CA ILE A 204 -16.15 -10.89 -10.57
C ILE A 204 -17.60 -11.37 -10.65
N GLY A 205 -18.04 -12.16 -9.67
CA GLY A 205 -19.32 -12.87 -9.68
C GLY A 205 -20.31 -12.37 -8.62
N GLY A 206 -19.92 -11.36 -7.84
CA GLY A 206 -20.68 -10.86 -6.70
C GLY A 206 -20.49 -11.71 -5.43
N LEU A 207 -20.88 -11.17 -4.29
CA LEU A 207 -20.64 -11.78 -2.97
C LEU A 207 -21.24 -13.18 -2.79
N LYS A 208 -22.22 -13.59 -3.61
CA LYS A 208 -22.82 -14.93 -3.56
C LYS A 208 -21.92 -16.00 -4.17
N SER A 209 -21.16 -15.68 -5.23
CA SER A 209 -20.29 -16.67 -5.88
C SER A 209 -19.10 -17.07 -5.02
N SER A 210 -18.76 -16.27 -4.00
CA SER A 210 -17.65 -16.55 -3.08
C SER A 210 -18.05 -17.36 -1.85
N VAL A 211 -19.34 -17.61 -1.60
CA VAL A 211 -19.85 -18.25 -0.37
C VAL A 211 -19.35 -19.69 -0.23
N ASP A 212 -19.45 -20.50 -1.27
CA ASP A 212 -19.05 -21.91 -1.23
C ASP A 212 -17.55 -22.05 -0.93
N MET A 213 -16.74 -21.18 -1.55
CA MET A 213 -15.31 -21.14 -1.33
C MET A 213 -14.96 -20.66 0.08
N LEU A 214 -15.66 -19.64 0.58
CA LEU A 214 -15.52 -19.14 1.94
C LEU A 214 -15.83 -20.22 2.99
N VAL A 215 -16.94 -20.94 2.85
CA VAL A 215 -17.31 -22.03 3.77
C VAL A 215 -16.25 -23.15 3.77
N THR A 216 -15.64 -23.42 2.62
CA THR A 216 -14.53 -24.37 2.51
C THR A 216 -13.31 -23.88 3.28
N TYR A 217 -12.88 -22.62 3.05
CA TYR A 217 -11.73 -22.05 3.75
C TYR A 217 -11.97 -21.84 5.25
N MET A 218 -13.20 -21.63 5.70
CA MET A 218 -13.53 -21.61 7.13
C MET A 218 -13.30 -22.98 7.82
N LYS A 219 -13.41 -24.09 7.08
CA LYS A 219 -13.10 -25.42 7.61
C LYS A 219 -11.60 -25.68 7.65
N GLU A 220 -10.87 -25.20 6.64
CA GLU A 220 -9.42 -25.36 6.54
C GLU A 220 -8.66 -24.43 7.49
N TYR A 221 -9.15 -23.20 7.67
CA TYR A 221 -8.55 -22.15 8.50
C TYR A 221 -9.56 -21.59 9.52
N PRO A 222 -10.00 -22.39 10.49
CA PRO A 222 -11.07 -22.03 11.42
C PRO A 222 -10.74 -20.86 12.35
N MET A 223 -9.45 -20.50 12.46
CA MET A 223 -8.94 -19.44 13.33
C MET A 223 -8.37 -18.24 12.56
N CYS A 224 -8.51 -18.19 11.23
CA CYS A 224 -8.03 -17.05 10.44
C CYS A 224 -8.98 -15.86 10.60
N PRO A 225 -8.56 -14.75 11.27
CA PRO A 225 -9.48 -13.67 11.58
C PRO A 225 -10.10 -13.05 10.32
N GLN A 226 -9.32 -12.82 9.26
CA GLN A 226 -9.80 -12.20 8.03
C GLN A 226 -10.90 -13.01 7.32
N ILE A 227 -10.77 -14.35 7.28
CA ILE A 227 -11.78 -15.25 6.71
C ILE A 227 -13.07 -15.19 7.54
N LEU A 228 -12.95 -15.26 8.86
CA LEU A 228 -14.10 -15.19 9.77
C LEU A 228 -14.80 -13.82 9.70
N LEU A 229 -14.04 -12.74 9.55
CA LEU A 229 -14.58 -11.40 9.33
C LEU A 229 -15.36 -11.29 8.02
N ILE A 230 -14.87 -11.87 6.93
CA ILE A 230 -15.60 -11.91 5.66
C ILE A 230 -16.92 -12.68 5.85
N SER A 231 -16.90 -13.82 6.54
CA SER A 231 -18.10 -14.58 6.87
C SER A 231 -19.12 -13.74 7.65
N ALA A 232 -18.70 -13.12 8.74
CA ALA A 232 -19.60 -12.38 9.62
C ALA A 232 -20.21 -11.15 8.92
N ARG A 233 -19.43 -10.46 8.07
CA ARG A 233 -19.90 -9.34 7.25
C ARG A 233 -20.91 -9.79 6.18
N LEU A 234 -20.70 -10.97 5.58
CA LEU A 234 -21.60 -11.54 4.57
C LEU A 234 -22.90 -12.06 5.17
N ASP A 235 -22.81 -12.74 6.31
CA ASP A 235 -23.98 -13.27 7.02
C ASP A 235 -24.97 -12.15 7.34
N ARG A 236 -24.49 -11.03 7.90
CA ARG A 236 -25.38 -9.92 8.24
C ARG A 236 -26.02 -9.25 7.01
N LYS A 237 -25.31 -9.19 5.89
CA LYS A 237 -25.80 -8.56 4.65
C LYS A 237 -26.78 -9.44 3.88
N HIS A 238 -26.63 -10.77 3.97
CA HIS A 238 -27.37 -11.70 3.13
C HIS A 238 -28.20 -12.75 3.88
N GLY A 239 -28.05 -12.91 5.21
CA GLY A 239 -28.92 -13.58 6.19
C GLY A 239 -29.47 -14.98 5.89
N THR A 240 -29.15 -15.55 4.73
CA THR A 240 -29.83 -16.71 4.14
C THR A 240 -28.84 -17.69 3.47
N CYS A 241 -27.53 -17.46 3.61
CA CYS A 241 -26.53 -18.35 3.03
C CYS A 241 -26.11 -19.40 4.08
N PRO A 242 -26.41 -20.69 3.86
CA PRO A 242 -26.10 -21.74 4.83
C PRO A 242 -24.59 -21.90 5.03
N GLY A 243 -24.15 -21.94 6.29
CA GLY A 243 -22.76 -22.19 6.68
C GLY A 243 -21.92 -20.96 7.01
N LEU A 244 -22.45 -19.75 6.80
CA LEU A 244 -21.83 -18.53 7.33
C LEU A 244 -22.07 -18.43 8.84
N LYS A 245 -21.08 -17.89 9.56
CA LYS A 245 -21.15 -17.62 11.00
C LYS A 245 -21.27 -16.12 11.24
N SER A 246 -22.17 -15.74 12.15
CA SER A 246 -22.32 -14.36 12.62
C SER A 246 -21.21 -13.96 13.61
N PHE A 247 -21.05 -12.67 13.88
CA PHE A 247 -20.08 -12.19 14.89
C PHE A 247 -20.33 -12.80 16.27
N ASP A 248 -21.59 -12.87 16.70
CA ASP A 248 -21.96 -13.41 18.00
C ASP A 248 -21.60 -14.91 18.09
N GLU A 249 -21.87 -15.68 17.03
CA GLU A 249 -21.49 -17.10 16.96
C GLU A 249 -19.97 -17.31 16.98
N LEU A 250 -19.21 -16.43 16.35
CA LEU A 250 -17.74 -16.52 16.33
C LEU A 250 -17.13 -16.23 17.69
N ILE A 251 -17.62 -15.21 18.38
CA ILE A 251 -17.14 -14.83 19.72
C ILE A 251 -17.52 -15.90 20.75
N LEU A 252 -18.77 -16.37 20.74
CA LEU A 252 -19.24 -17.40 21.68
C LEU A 252 -18.48 -18.72 21.55
N ASN A 253 -18.09 -19.09 20.32
CA ASN A 253 -17.36 -20.33 20.04
C ASN A 253 -15.85 -20.13 19.98
N TRP A 254 -15.33 -18.96 20.35
CA TRP A 254 -13.89 -18.71 20.34
C TRP A 254 -13.19 -19.58 21.40
N PRO A 255 -12.13 -20.33 21.04
CA PRO A 255 -11.41 -21.17 22.01
C PRO A 255 -10.81 -20.31 23.13
N LYS A 256 -10.96 -20.74 24.39
CA LYS A 256 -10.49 -19.97 25.56
C LYS A 256 -8.97 -19.80 25.59
N GLU A 257 -8.25 -20.78 25.05
CA GLU A 257 -6.79 -20.77 24.96
C GLU A 257 -6.28 -20.03 23.71
N ALA A 258 -7.16 -19.61 22.79
CA ALA A 258 -6.77 -18.96 21.55
C ALA A 258 -6.70 -17.43 21.67
N GLN A 259 -5.59 -16.86 21.23
CA GLN A 259 -5.35 -15.42 21.16
C GLN A 259 -6.16 -14.77 20.03
N GLY A 260 -6.37 -13.45 20.10
CA GLY A 260 -7.04 -12.67 19.05
C GLY A 260 -8.53 -12.39 19.27
N ILE A 261 -9.07 -12.79 20.43
CA ILE A 261 -10.47 -12.50 20.75
C ILE A 261 -10.71 -10.99 20.89
N GLN A 262 -9.72 -10.22 21.39
CA GLN A 262 -9.85 -8.78 21.53
C GLN A 262 -9.85 -8.08 20.17
N TYR A 263 -9.06 -8.61 19.22
CA TYR A 263 -9.12 -8.18 17.81
C TYR A 263 -10.50 -8.45 17.19
N MET A 264 -11.08 -9.64 17.41
CA MET A 264 -12.41 -9.97 16.91
C MET A 264 -13.50 -9.05 17.48
N TRP A 265 -13.43 -8.74 18.77
CA TRP A 265 -14.30 -7.73 19.40
C TRP A 265 -14.11 -6.36 18.76
N ASN A 266 -12.87 -5.92 18.56
CA ASN A 266 -12.58 -4.63 17.93
C ASN A 266 -13.19 -4.52 16.53
N GLN A 267 -13.05 -5.58 15.73
CA GLN A 267 -13.60 -5.65 14.39
C GLN A 267 -15.13 -5.76 14.36
N TYR A 268 -15.73 -6.41 15.36
CA TYR A 268 -17.19 -6.40 15.52
C TYR A 268 -17.70 -5.00 15.82
N VAL A 269 -17.04 -4.28 16.72
CA VAL A 269 -17.36 -2.89 17.07
C VAL A 269 -17.20 -1.99 15.85
N GLU A 270 -16.10 -2.07 15.11
CA GLU A 270 -15.88 -1.29 13.88
C GLU A 270 -17.02 -1.53 12.86
N HIS A 271 -17.40 -2.80 12.66
CA HIS A 271 -18.49 -3.14 11.77
C HIS A 271 -19.86 -2.68 12.28
N ALA A 272 -20.10 -2.75 13.59
CA ALA A 272 -21.32 -2.25 14.21
C ALA A 272 -21.42 -0.73 14.04
N LEU A 273 -20.34 0.02 14.29
CA LEU A 273 -20.29 1.48 14.10
C LEU A 273 -20.60 1.90 12.65
N ALA A 274 -20.15 1.12 11.66
CA ALA A 274 -20.42 1.39 10.25
C ALA A 274 -21.89 1.16 9.83
N THR A 275 -22.69 0.47 10.65
CA THR A 275 -24.04 0.03 10.30
C THR A 275 -25.12 0.62 11.21
N ASP A 276 -24.91 0.56 12.52
CA ASP A 276 -25.87 0.97 13.54
C ASP A 276 -25.14 1.33 14.85
N ALA A 277 -25.24 2.60 15.26
CA ALA A 277 -24.61 3.11 16.48
C ALA A 277 -25.19 2.47 17.76
N GLU A 278 -26.48 2.14 17.79
CA GLU A 278 -27.10 1.51 18.97
C GLU A 278 -26.60 0.08 19.16
N LEU A 279 -26.34 -0.64 18.05
CA LEU A 279 -25.72 -1.95 18.12
C LEU A 279 -24.28 -1.83 18.63
N ALA A 280 -23.51 -0.87 18.14
CA ALA A 280 -22.14 -0.66 18.59
C ALA A 280 -22.06 -0.41 20.11
N GLU A 281 -22.99 0.38 20.66
CA GLU A 281 -23.09 0.63 22.10
C GLU A 281 -23.37 -0.67 22.90
N LYS A 282 -24.32 -1.49 22.44
CA LYS A 282 -24.63 -2.79 23.05
C LYS A 282 -23.43 -3.72 23.03
N VAL A 283 -22.77 -3.85 21.88
CA VAL A 283 -21.58 -4.70 21.69
C VAL A 283 -20.45 -4.26 22.63
N LEU A 284 -20.16 -2.96 22.70
CA LEU A 284 -19.13 -2.42 23.58
C LEU A 284 -19.46 -2.60 25.07
N THR A 285 -20.74 -2.48 25.45
CA THR A 285 -21.19 -2.72 26.83
C THR A 285 -21.02 -4.19 27.21
N CYS A 286 -21.44 -5.12 26.35
CA CYS A 286 -21.23 -6.55 26.56
C CYS A 286 -19.73 -6.88 26.70
N TRP A 287 -18.90 -6.36 25.79
CA TRP A 287 -17.45 -6.53 25.89
C TRP A 287 -16.89 -6.01 27.23
N PHE A 288 -17.33 -4.83 27.69
CA PHE A 288 -16.86 -4.26 28.94
C PHE A 288 -17.27 -5.10 30.15
N GLU A 289 -18.47 -5.66 30.14
CA GLU A 289 -18.95 -6.55 31.21
C GLU A 289 -18.15 -7.85 31.32
N GLU A 290 -17.69 -8.39 30.19
CA GLU A 290 -16.94 -9.64 30.11
C GLU A 290 -15.44 -9.47 30.30
N HIS A 291 -14.86 -8.39 29.77
CA HIS A 291 -13.40 -8.21 29.68
C HIS A 291 -12.88 -6.87 30.22
N GLY A 292 -13.73 -5.86 30.34
CA GLY A 292 -13.33 -4.49 30.67
C GLY A 292 -13.20 -4.20 32.17
N LYS A 293 -13.98 -4.87 33.03
CA LYS A 293 -14.01 -4.62 34.48
C LYS A 293 -12.67 -4.84 35.20
N ASP A 294 -11.83 -5.72 34.67
CA ASP A 294 -10.51 -6.06 35.25
C ASP A 294 -9.38 -5.15 34.75
N CYS A 295 -9.65 -4.24 33.81
CA CYS A 295 -8.66 -3.30 33.29
C CYS A 295 -8.51 -2.07 34.21
N ASP A 296 -7.56 -2.13 35.15
CA ASP A 296 -7.15 -0.94 35.89
C ASP A 296 -6.24 -0.04 35.05
N ILE A 297 -6.80 1.05 34.51
CA ILE A 297 -6.07 2.07 33.73
C ILE A 297 -5.01 2.78 34.60
N GLN A 298 -5.12 2.77 35.93
CA GLN A 298 -4.19 3.50 36.82
C GLN A 298 -2.99 2.65 37.26
N SER A 299 -3.10 1.32 37.24
CA SER A 299 -2.00 0.41 37.58
C SER A 299 -1.09 0.15 36.38
N ASN A 300 0.11 0.73 36.37
CA ASN A 300 1.18 0.28 35.46
C ASN A 300 1.74 -1.10 35.87
N ALA A 301 1.42 -1.58 37.09
CA ALA A 301 1.97 -2.82 37.63
C ALA A 301 1.29 -4.06 37.05
N ALA A 302 -0.02 -4.03 36.78
CA ALA A 302 -0.75 -5.19 36.24
C ALA A 302 -0.29 -5.55 34.81
N ILE A 303 -0.06 -4.54 33.96
CA ILE A 303 0.40 -4.71 32.57
C ILE A 303 1.86 -5.19 32.53
N CYS A 304 2.71 -4.68 33.44
CA CYS A 304 4.09 -5.14 33.54
C CYS A 304 4.20 -6.57 34.09
N ILE A 305 3.30 -7.05 34.95
CA ILE A 305 3.36 -8.42 35.51
C ILE A 305 3.12 -9.49 34.44
N GLU A 306 2.23 -9.25 33.46
CA GLU A 306 2.04 -10.16 32.32
C GLU A 306 3.22 -10.14 31.32
N LEU A 307 3.97 -9.04 31.25
CA LEU A 307 5.15 -8.90 30.37
C LEU A 307 6.48 -9.30 31.04
N SER A 308 6.56 -9.27 32.37
CA SER A 308 7.81 -9.51 33.13
C SER A 308 8.04 -10.96 33.57
N SER A 309 7.16 -11.87 33.17
CA SER A 309 7.46 -13.32 33.22
C SER A 309 8.47 -13.77 32.16
N GLU A 310 8.92 -12.89 31.27
CA GLU A 310 10.05 -13.15 30.38
C GLU A 310 11.30 -12.38 30.84
N GLU A 311 12.35 -13.12 31.22
CA GLU A 311 13.64 -12.53 31.59
C GLU A 311 14.29 -11.78 30.41
N PRO A 312 14.99 -10.67 30.66
CA PRO A 312 15.65 -9.91 29.62
C PRO A 312 16.98 -10.57 29.24
N GLY A 313 17.03 -11.33 28.16
CA GLY A 313 18.30 -11.77 27.59
C GLY A 313 18.19 -12.89 26.56
N THR A 314 18.84 -12.65 25.41
CA THR A 314 19.14 -13.59 24.31
C THR A 314 17.99 -14.07 23.43
N SER A 315 17.94 -13.50 22.22
CA SER A 315 17.46 -14.12 20.97
C SER A 315 17.76 -15.63 20.93
N SER A 316 16.77 -16.48 21.19
CA SER A 316 16.85 -17.92 20.95
C SER A 316 15.49 -18.61 21.08
N LEU A 317 15.05 -19.19 19.95
CA LEU A 317 14.08 -20.27 19.77
C LEU A 317 12.66 -20.09 20.35
N VAL A 318 11.75 -19.84 19.39
CA VAL A 318 10.33 -20.18 19.38
C VAL A 318 10.00 -21.40 20.25
N SER A 319 9.22 -21.17 21.31
CA SER A 319 8.48 -22.21 22.02
C SER A 319 7.47 -22.89 21.08
N PRO A 320 7.33 -24.23 21.04
CA PRO A 320 6.53 -24.94 20.04
C PRO A 320 5.00 -24.82 20.17
N GLN A 321 4.46 -23.87 20.94
CA GLN A 321 3.01 -23.82 21.25
C GLN A 321 2.26 -22.55 20.82
N ALA A 322 2.88 -21.58 20.15
CA ALA A 322 2.18 -20.44 19.56
C ALA A 322 1.96 -20.64 18.06
N VAL A 323 1.16 -21.64 17.67
CA VAL A 323 0.69 -21.79 16.29
C VAL A 323 -0.70 -21.19 16.19
N GLY A 324 -0.73 -19.86 16.07
CA GLY A 324 -1.92 -19.10 15.78
C GLY A 324 -1.52 -17.87 14.98
N SER A 325 -2.13 -17.67 13.81
CA SER A 325 -2.05 -16.45 13.00
C SER A 325 -2.87 -15.30 13.58
N GLY A 326 -3.15 -15.36 14.89
CA GLY A 326 -3.81 -14.31 15.64
C GLY A 326 -2.78 -13.34 16.21
N PRO A 327 -3.23 -12.18 16.69
CA PRO A 327 -2.36 -11.26 17.39
C PRO A 327 -1.65 -11.97 18.56
N SER A 328 -0.35 -11.72 18.72
CA SER A 328 0.41 -12.23 19.88
C SER A 328 -0.21 -11.76 21.22
N ILE A 329 0.20 -12.34 22.35
CA ILE A 329 -0.30 -11.93 23.68
C ILE A 329 -0.17 -10.40 23.89
N SER A 330 0.94 -9.81 23.47
CA SER A 330 1.15 -8.37 23.50
C SER A 330 0.19 -7.59 22.59
N GLU A 331 -0.25 -8.17 21.47
CA GLU A 331 -1.15 -7.53 20.52
C GLU A 331 -2.62 -7.66 20.93
N ASP A 332 -3.03 -8.79 21.53
CA ASP A 332 -4.37 -8.93 22.10
C ASP A 332 -4.58 -7.93 23.27
N LEU A 333 -3.52 -7.65 24.04
CA LEU A 333 -3.49 -6.57 25.03
C LEU A 333 -3.64 -5.17 24.41
N VAL A 334 -3.00 -4.91 23.27
CA VAL A 334 -3.17 -3.65 22.52
C VAL A 334 -4.64 -3.49 22.10
N PHE A 335 -5.25 -4.52 21.52
CA PHE A 335 -6.67 -4.48 21.14
C PHE A 335 -7.61 -4.36 22.34
N ARG A 336 -7.28 -4.97 23.48
CA ARG A 336 -8.05 -4.79 24.73
C ARG A 336 -8.05 -3.32 25.16
N LEU A 337 -6.91 -2.63 25.09
CA LEU A 337 -6.78 -1.21 25.41
C LEU A 337 -7.51 -0.31 24.40
N LEU A 338 -7.49 -0.67 23.11
CA LEU A 338 -8.25 0.04 22.08
C LEU A 338 -9.77 -0.11 22.29
N ASN A 339 -10.25 -1.32 22.59
CA ASN A 339 -11.66 -1.54 22.91
C ASN A 339 -12.08 -0.78 24.19
N LEU A 340 -11.20 -0.74 25.20
CA LEU A 340 -11.42 0.07 26.39
C LEU A 340 -11.54 1.55 26.05
N SER A 341 -10.66 2.04 25.17
CA SER A 341 -10.70 3.41 24.69
C SER A 341 -12.04 3.73 24.03
N LEU A 342 -12.51 2.89 23.10
CA LEU A 342 -13.80 3.04 22.43
C LEU A 342 -14.97 3.04 23.42
N TYR A 343 -14.96 2.13 24.40
CA TYR A 343 -15.98 2.10 25.46
C TYR A 343 -15.97 3.40 26.29
N LYS A 344 -14.79 3.95 26.62
CA LYS A 344 -14.68 5.21 27.37
C LYS A 344 -15.14 6.43 26.57
N ILE A 345 -15.03 6.41 25.24
CA ILE A 345 -15.65 7.41 24.38
C ILE A 345 -17.17 7.38 24.49
N LEU A 346 -17.79 6.18 24.56
CA LEU A 346 -19.23 6.03 24.77
C LEU A 346 -19.67 6.60 26.13
N GLU A 347 -18.90 6.35 27.19
CA GLU A 347 -19.13 6.95 28.51
C GLU A 347 -18.88 8.48 28.54
N ASN A 348 -18.50 9.08 27.41
CA ASN A 348 -18.09 10.48 27.28
C ASN A 348 -16.89 10.85 28.20
N ASN A 349 -16.09 9.86 28.59
CA ASN A 349 -14.87 10.04 29.37
C ASN A 349 -13.64 10.00 28.46
N LEU A 350 -13.44 11.11 27.73
CA LEU A 350 -12.38 11.18 26.73
C LEU A 350 -10.97 11.11 27.35
N GLN A 351 -10.78 11.63 28.56
CA GLN A 351 -9.48 11.57 29.24
C GLN A 351 -9.05 10.12 29.48
N GLU A 352 -9.95 9.26 29.95
CA GLU A 352 -9.67 7.82 30.11
C GLU A 352 -9.50 7.12 28.76
N ALA A 353 -10.27 7.51 27.74
CA ALA A 353 -10.10 6.99 26.39
C ALA A 353 -8.71 7.31 25.82
N GLN A 354 -8.26 8.55 25.97
CA GLN A 354 -6.96 9.03 25.53
C GLN A 354 -5.84 8.31 26.30
N MET A 355 -5.97 8.13 27.62
CA MET A 355 -5.00 7.37 28.41
C MET A 355 -4.88 5.91 27.95
N ALA A 356 -6.00 5.24 27.68
CA ALA A 356 -6.01 3.87 27.17
C ALA A 356 -5.33 3.78 25.79
N ALA A 357 -5.64 4.70 24.88
CA ALA A 357 -5.01 4.77 23.56
C ALA A 357 -3.50 5.09 23.63
N SER A 358 -3.08 6.00 24.51
CA SER A 358 -1.66 6.29 24.73
C SER A 358 -0.90 5.10 25.31
N LYS A 359 -1.54 4.25 26.14
CA LYS A 359 -0.94 3.00 26.60
C LYS A 359 -0.86 1.97 25.48
N ALA A 360 -1.91 1.82 24.68
CA ALA A 360 -1.91 0.95 23.51
C ALA A 360 -0.78 1.32 22.53
N LEU A 361 -0.62 2.62 22.23
CA LEU A 361 0.44 3.12 21.35
C LEU A 361 1.86 2.81 21.88
N LYS A 362 2.08 2.85 23.20
CA LYS A 362 3.38 2.51 23.80
C LYS A 362 3.72 1.03 23.73
N LEU A 363 2.71 0.16 23.72
CA LEU A 363 2.86 -1.29 23.62
C LEU A 363 2.88 -1.79 22.18
N ALA A 364 2.36 -0.98 21.25
CA ALA A 364 2.24 -1.35 19.85
C ALA A 364 3.60 -1.35 19.15
N HIS A 365 3.83 -2.39 18.36
CA HIS A 365 5.02 -2.55 17.52
C HIS A 365 4.62 -2.95 16.10
N GLY A 366 5.54 -2.71 15.16
CA GLY A 366 5.36 -3.06 13.76
C GLY A 366 4.09 -2.45 13.17
N GLU A 367 3.27 -3.29 12.57
CA GLU A 367 2.10 -2.88 11.79
C GLU A 367 0.91 -2.39 12.65
N TRP A 368 0.84 -2.78 13.94
CA TRP A 368 -0.21 -2.34 14.85
C TRP A 368 0.03 -0.94 15.42
N TYR A 369 1.28 -0.47 15.34
CA TYR A 369 1.66 0.87 15.74
C TYR A 369 0.96 1.92 14.87
N GLU A 370 0.88 1.69 13.55
CA GLU A 370 0.12 2.55 12.64
C GLU A 370 -1.37 2.62 13.00
N HIS A 371 -1.98 1.48 13.35
CA HIS A 371 -3.37 1.48 13.78
C HIS A 371 -3.55 2.27 15.09
N CYS A 372 -2.67 2.07 16.08
CA CYS A 372 -2.76 2.74 17.37
C CYS A 372 -2.54 4.27 17.26
N ILE A 373 -1.62 4.74 16.42
CA ILE A 373 -1.40 6.18 16.25
C ILE A 373 -2.60 6.84 15.55
N ARG A 374 -3.23 6.14 14.61
CA ARG A 374 -4.47 6.58 13.95
C ARG A 374 -5.61 6.73 14.95
N GLU A 375 -5.86 5.71 15.77
CA GLU A 375 -6.87 5.76 16.84
C GLU A 375 -6.56 6.88 17.85
N HIS A 376 -5.31 6.98 18.30
CA HIS A 376 -4.89 8.04 19.21
C HIS A 376 -5.11 9.46 18.63
N ALA A 377 -4.86 9.65 17.34
CA ALA A 377 -5.10 10.91 16.66
C ALA A 377 -6.60 11.20 16.50
N ALA A 378 -7.43 10.18 16.23
CA ALA A 378 -8.88 10.31 16.16
C ALA A 378 -9.47 10.79 17.48
N ILE A 379 -9.07 10.18 18.60
CA ILE A 379 -9.58 10.52 19.93
C ILE A 379 -9.18 11.95 20.30
N HIS A 380 -7.92 12.32 20.05
CA HIS A 380 -7.47 13.68 20.30
C HIS A 380 -8.23 14.71 19.44
N ALA A 381 -8.54 14.39 18.18
CA ALA A 381 -9.35 15.25 17.32
C ALA A 381 -10.79 15.43 17.88
N LEU A 382 -11.39 14.37 18.41
CA LEU A 382 -12.70 14.39 19.08
C LEU A 382 -12.67 15.18 20.39
N GLU A 383 -11.61 15.05 21.19
CA GLU A 383 -11.39 15.85 22.40
C GLU A 383 -11.35 17.35 22.09
N LEU A 384 -10.61 17.73 21.04
CA LEU A 384 -10.54 19.10 20.59
C LEU A 384 -11.89 19.60 20.07
N GLU A 385 -12.67 18.76 19.38
CA GLU A 385 -14.01 19.13 18.91
C GLU A 385 -14.95 19.46 20.08
N LYS A 386 -14.89 18.67 21.17
CA LYS A 386 -15.75 18.85 22.35
C LYS A 386 -15.26 19.97 23.28
N SER A 387 -13.96 20.22 23.35
CA SER A 387 -13.37 21.19 24.29
C SER A 387 -13.16 22.59 23.70
N SER A 388 -12.95 22.70 22.39
CA SER A 388 -12.64 23.98 21.75
C SER A 388 -13.90 24.71 21.30
N SER A 389 -13.94 26.03 21.52
CA SER A 389 -15.03 26.89 21.08
C SER A 389 -14.89 27.37 19.63
N SER A 390 -13.76 27.08 18.96
CA SER A 390 -13.48 27.53 17.60
C SER A 390 -12.74 26.48 16.77
N THR A 391 -13.21 26.25 15.54
CA THR A 391 -12.62 25.31 14.58
C THR A 391 -11.17 25.64 14.23
N ASP A 392 -10.77 26.91 14.31
CA ASP A 392 -9.40 27.35 14.07
C ASP A 392 -8.43 26.89 15.19
N ALA A 393 -8.87 26.97 16.46
CA ALA A 393 -8.08 26.47 17.58
C ALA A 393 -7.91 24.95 17.51
N GLN A 394 -8.97 24.22 17.14
CA GLN A 394 -8.92 22.77 16.90
C GLN A 394 -7.91 22.42 15.81
N THR A 395 -7.96 23.13 14.68
CA THR A 395 -7.05 22.91 13.54
C THR A 395 -5.60 23.11 13.96
N ARG A 396 -5.30 24.20 14.69
CA ARG A 396 -3.93 24.49 15.18
C ARG A 396 -3.41 23.45 16.16
N ALA A 397 -4.26 23.02 17.11
CA ALA A 397 -3.89 21.97 18.06
C ALA A 397 -3.64 20.63 17.36
N THR A 398 -4.43 20.30 16.34
CA THR A 398 -4.24 19.10 15.51
C THR A 398 -2.94 19.16 14.71
N PHE A 399 -2.61 20.31 14.10
CA PHE A 399 -1.33 20.49 13.43
C PHE A 399 -0.15 20.34 14.39
N SER A 400 -0.26 20.89 15.61
CA SER A 400 0.78 20.74 16.64
C SER A 400 0.95 19.28 17.09
N LEU A 401 -0.14 18.51 17.19
CA LEU A 401 -0.09 17.08 17.49
C LEU A 401 0.68 16.32 16.40
N ILE A 402 0.37 16.58 15.13
CA ILE A 402 1.01 15.90 13.99
C ILE A 402 2.50 16.25 13.90
N ILE A 403 2.86 17.53 14.14
CA ILE A 403 4.26 17.93 14.28
C ILE A 403 4.93 17.19 15.45
N GLY A 404 4.21 16.96 16.54
CA GLY A 404 4.68 16.13 17.66
C GLY A 404 4.99 14.69 17.26
N TYR A 405 4.17 14.07 16.40
CA TYR A 405 4.47 12.73 15.86
C TYR A 405 5.70 12.72 14.97
N LEU A 406 5.91 13.75 14.13
CA LEU A 406 7.10 13.87 13.30
C LEU A 406 8.41 13.94 14.09
N ALA A 407 8.37 14.40 15.34
CA ALA A 407 9.55 14.47 16.20
C ALA A 407 10.05 13.10 16.67
N ASP A 408 9.21 12.06 16.62
CA ASP A 408 9.59 10.71 16.98
C ASP A 408 10.09 9.93 15.75
N HIS A 409 11.35 9.50 15.79
CA HIS A 409 11.99 8.77 14.69
C HIS A 409 11.31 7.43 14.37
N CYS A 410 10.59 6.83 15.33
CA CYS A 410 9.81 5.62 15.07
C CYS A 410 8.69 5.84 14.03
N ASN A 411 8.24 7.10 13.86
CA ASN A 411 7.20 7.47 12.89
C ASN A 411 7.71 7.73 11.47
N LEU A 412 9.03 7.70 11.27
CA LEU A 412 9.67 8.00 9.98
C LEU A 412 10.54 6.81 9.50
N PRO A 413 9.96 5.62 9.31
CA PRO A 413 10.72 4.50 8.80
C PRO A 413 11.24 4.81 7.40
N THR A 414 12.51 4.48 7.16
CA THR A 414 13.11 4.54 5.83
C THR A 414 12.96 3.18 5.17
N ARG A 415 12.30 3.14 4.01
CA ARG A 415 12.25 1.93 3.18
C ARG A 415 13.58 1.79 2.44
N GLU A 416 14.06 0.56 2.32
CA GLU A 416 15.30 0.29 1.59
C GLU A 416 15.02 0.04 0.10
N LEU A 417 15.61 0.86 -0.77
CA LEU A 417 15.57 0.67 -2.22
C LEU A 417 16.42 -0.53 -2.63
N LEU A 418 15.86 -1.40 -3.47
CA LEU A 418 16.57 -2.52 -4.08
C LEU A 418 17.80 -2.04 -4.83
N SER A 419 17.70 -0.91 -5.53
CA SER A 419 18.79 -0.31 -6.30
C SER A 419 19.94 0.24 -5.46
N ARG A 420 19.79 0.28 -4.13
CA ARG A 420 20.82 0.73 -3.19
C ARG A 420 21.33 -0.37 -2.27
N ARG A 421 20.83 -1.61 -2.41
CA ARG A 421 21.28 -2.73 -1.56
C ARG A 421 22.76 -3.01 -1.71
N PHE A 422 23.33 -2.77 -2.90
CA PHE A 422 24.78 -2.87 -3.09
C PHE A 422 25.59 -2.01 -2.10
N CYS A 423 25.04 -0.89 -1.59
CA CYS A 423 25.70 -0.05 -0.59
C CYS A 423 25.96 -0.80 0.73
N GLN A 424 25.17 -1.82 1.06
CA GLN A 424 25.42 -2.68 2.23
C GLN A 424 26.74 -3.47 2.10
N ASN A 425 27.12 -3.82 0.87
CA ASN A 425 28.33 -4.59 0.59
C ASN A 425 29.59 -3.72 0.59
N ILE A 426 29.45 -2.39 0.66
CA ILE A 426 30.58 -1.45 0.66
C ILE A 426 31.18 -1.33 2.06
N LYS A 427 32.31 -2.03 2.27
CA LYS A 427 33.04 -2.01 3.55
C LYS A 427 33.66 -0.66 3.92
N LYS A 428 33.90 0.22 2.94
CA LYS A 428 34.57 1.52 3.14
C LYS A 428 33.55 2.61 3.46
N HIS A 429 33.51 3.07 4.72
CA HIS A 429 32.60 4.14 5.17
C HIS A 429 32.67 5.42 4.32
N ARG A 430 33.88 5.89 3.98
CA ARG A 430 34.05 7.10 3.16
C ARG A 430 33.42 6.97 1.77
N LEU A 431 33.44 5.77 1.19
CA LEU A 431 32.83 5.51 -0.11
C LEU A 431 31.29 5.46 0.02
N ARG A 432 30.78 4.86 1.10
CA ARG A 432 29.35 4.85 1.41
C ARG A 432 28.82 6.27 1.59
N GLN A 433 29.49 7.06 2.41
CA GLN A 433 29.17 8.47 2.61
C GLN A 433 29.23 9.27 1.31
N LEU A 434 30.25 9.06 0.47
CA LEU A 434 30.32 9.72 -0.84
C LEU A 434 29.14 9.34 -1.74
N ILE A 435 28.72 8.06 -1.74
CA ILE A 435 27.57 7.59 -2.51
C ILE A 435 26.28 8.22 -1.98
N ASP A 436 26.09 8.24 -0.66
CA ASP A 436 24.92 8.85 -0.03
C ASP A 436 24.87 10.36 -0.30
N ASP A 437 26.03 11.05 -0.27
CA ASP A 437 26.15 12.48 -0.61
C ASP A 437 25.90 12.75 -2.12
N THR A 438 26.20 11.79 -2.99
CA THR A 438 26.07 11.96 -4.46
C THR A 438 24.67 11.61 -4.96
N ILE A 439 24.07 10.53 -4.44
CA ILE A 439 22.75 10.03 -4.85
C ILE A 439 21.62 10.61 -3.96
N GLY A 440 21.98 11.22 -2.81
CA GLY A 440 21.05 11.72 -1.79
C GLY A 440 20.50 10.59 -0.91
N SER A 441 19.98 10.88 0.28
CA SER A 441 19.32 9.88 1.14
C SER A 441 17.98 9.41 0.55
N VAL A 442 17.54 8.20 0.91
CA VAL A 442 16.18 7.74 0.59
C VAL A 442 15.21 8.53 1.47
N PRO A 443 14.18 9.20 0.89
CA PRO A 443 13.17 9.89 1.69
C PRO A 443 12.49 8.93 2.67
N ALA A 444 12.12 9.46 3.84
CA ALA A 444 11.32 8.70 4.79
C ALA A 444 9.91 8.43 4.23
N ASP A 445 9.31 7.33 4.68
CA ASP A 445 7.95 6.96 4.32
C ASP A 445 6.95 7.98 4.88
N SER A 446 6.11 8.53 4.01
CA SER A 446 5.09 9.53 4.38
C SER A 446 3.71 8.92 4.64
N SER A 447 3.54 7.61 4.41
CA SER A 447 2.26 6.91 4.52
C SER A 447 1.61 7.07 5.90
N LEU A 448 2.38 6.89 6.98
CA LEU A 448 1.90 6.99 8.36
C LEU A 448 1.33 8.38 8.68
N ILE A 449 2.05 9.44 8.31
CA ILE A 449 1.61 10.81 8.59
C ILE A 449 0.39 11.16 7.73
N ASN A 450 0.35 10.69 6.49
CA ASN A 450 -0.81 10.86 5.64
C ASN A 450 -2.04 10.10 6.18
N SER A 451 -1.87 8.90 6.74
CA SER A 451 -2.99 8.14 7.32
C SER A 451 -3.50 8.79 8.62
N VAL A 452 -2.63 9.41 9.42
CA VAL A 452 -3.03 10.25 10.56
C VAL A 452 -3.79 11.50 10.10
N LEU A 453 -3.30 12.20 9.08
CA LEU A 453 -3.99 13.37 8.50
C LEU A 453 -5.38 12.99 7.96
N GLU A 454 -5.49 11.84 7.31
CA GLU A 454 -6.75 11.31 6.79
C GLU A 454 -7.75 11.02 7.89
N VAL A 455 -7.31 10.48 9.03
CA VAL A 455 -8.19 10.25 10.18
C VAL A 455 -8.68 11.57 10.79
N CYS A 456 -7.81 12.58 10.90
CA CYS A 456 -8.18 13.86 11.50
C CYS A 456 -9.06 14.74 10.58
N PHE A 457 -8.82 14.72 9.27
CA PHE A 457 -9.44 15.67 8.34
C PHE A 457 -10.23 15.03 7.19
N GLY A 458 -10.21 13.69 7.09
CA GLY A 458 -10.78 12.94 5.99
C GLY A 458 -9.83 12.83 4.78
N PRO A 459 -10.32 12.30 3.64
CA PRO A 459 -9.49 11.99 2.47
C PRO A 459 -8.82 13.21 1.82
N SER A 460 -9.21 14.44 2.20
CA SER A 460 -8.54 15.66 1.74
C SER A 460 -7.21 15.93 2.44
N LEU A 461 -6.86 15.20 3.50
CA LEU A 461 -5.68 15.41 4.38
C LEU A 461 -5.60 16.78 5.08
N LEU A 462 -6.45 17.72 4.69
CA LEU A 462 -6.51 19.09 5.19
C LEU A 462 -7.94 19.43 5.63
N PRO A 463 -8.10 20.34 6.60
CA PRO A 463 -9.40 20.78 7.07
C PRO A 463 -10.21 21.45 5.95
N LYS A 464 -11.54 21.45 6.08
CA LYS A 464 -12.47 22.00 5.09
C LYS A 464 -12.33 23.52 4.87
N SER A 465 -11.87 24.25 5.88
CA SER A 465 -11.67 25.70 5.83
C SER A 465 -10.61 26.11 6.84
N ILE A 466 -9.81 27.12 6.49
CA ILE A 466 -8.77 27.69 7.36
C ILE A 466 -8.93 29.20 7.36
N SER A 467 -8.95 29.82 8.55
CA SER A 467 -9.09 31.27 8.72
C SER A 467 -7.85 32.04 8.30
N ASP A 468 -6.67 31.52 8.65
CA ASP A 468 -5.38 32.14 8.34
C ASP A 468 -4.49 31.16 7.57
N VAL A 469 -4.18 31.55 6.34
CA VAL A 469 -3.30 30.81 5.41
C VAL A 469 -1.93 30.59 6.01
N LYS A 470 -1.45 31.51 6.86
CA LYS A 470 -0.15 31.40 7.48
C LYS A 470 -0.01 30.08 8.28
N TYR A 471 -1.04 29.67 9.00
CA TYR A 471 -1.00 28.41 9.75
C TYR A 471 -0.89 27.19 8.84
N LEU A 472 -1.56 27.22 7.69
CA LEU A 472 -1.42 26.17 6.69
C LEU A 472 0.01 26.14 6.13
N VAL A 473 0.56 27.30 5.80
CA VAL A 473 1.92 27.41 5.26
C VAL A 473 2.94 26.91 6.27
N ASP A 474 2.91 27.41 7.51
CA ASP A 474 3.84 27.03 8.56
C ASP A 474 3.78 25.51 8.83
N PHE A 475 2.57 24.94 8.89
CA PHE A 475 2.39 23.49 9.05
C PHE A 475 2.95 22.70 7.88
N VAL A 476 2.56 23.03 6.65
CA VAL A 476 2.97 22.30 5.45
C VAL A 476 4.48 22.40 5.22
N GLU A 477 5.09 23.56 5.43
CA GLU A 477 6.55 23.72 5.33
C GLU A 477 7.27 22.86 6.38
N THR A 478 6.76 22.82 7.62
CA THR A 478 7.33 21.95 8.68
C THR A 478 7.25 20.47 8.29
N VAL A 479 6.11 20.01 7.78
CA VAL A 479 5.94 18.63 7.34
C VAL A 479 6.83 18.34 6.12
N MET A 480 6.91 19.23 5.15
CA MET A 480 7.71 19.07 3.94
C MET A 480 9.22 19.20 4.19
N GLU A 481 9.64 19.86 5.26
CA GLU A 481 11.04 19.86 5.72
C GLU A 481 11.44 18.45 6.20
N ALA A 482 10.56 17.78 6.96
CA ALA A 482 10.78 16.41 7.41
C ALA A 482 10.53 15.34 6.31
N LEU A 483 9.51 15.56 5.49
CA LEU A 483 9.01 14.64 4.46
C LEU A 483 8.93 15.33 3.09
N PRO A 484 10.08 15.68 2.49
CA PRO A 484 10.13 16.50 1.27
C PRO A 484 9.57 15.81 0.02
N ALA A 485 9.36 14.50 0.07
CA ALA A 485 8.81 13.67 -0.99
C ALA A 485 7.30 13.39 -0.84
N ASN A 486 6.62 14.02 0.14
CA ASN A 486 5.21 13.76 0.43
C ASN A 486 4.28 14.39 -0.63
N TYR A 487 4.23 13.77 -1.81
CA TYR A 487 3.41 14.23 -2.92
C TYR A 487 1.91 14.15 -2.61
N ARG A 488 1.44 13.22 -1.75
CA ARG A 488 0.02 13.13 -1.36
C ARG A 488 -0.42 14.38 -0.62
N LEU A 489 0.38 14.86 0.34
CA LEU A 489 0.14 16.15 0.99
C LEU A 489 0.27 17.32 -0.01
N GLY A 490 1.24 17.26 -0.94
CA GLY A 490 1.38 18.27 -1.99
C GLY A 490 0.14 18.40 -2.88
N LEU A 491 -0.46 17.27 -3.30
CA LEU A 491 -1.70 17.21 -4.05
C LEU A 491 -2.88 17.77 -3.24
N ALA A 492 -3.00 17.37 -1.96
CA ALA A 492 -4.01 17.88 -1.05
C ALA A 492 -3.95 19.41 -0.89
N VAL A 493 -2.75 19.96 -0.67
CA VAL A 493 -2.51 21.41 -0.59
C VAL A 493 -2.88 22.10 -1.91
N GLY A 494 -2.45 21.56 -3.05
CA GLY A 494 -2.79 22.08 -4.37
C GLY A 494 -4.30 22.12 -4.61
N GLY A 495 -5.00 21.03 -4.29
CA GLY A 495 -6.45 20.92 -4.39
C GLY A 495 -7.20 21.89 -3.47
N PHE A 496 -6.76 21.99 -2.22
CA PHE A 496 -7.31 22.96 -1.25
C PHE A 496 -7.14 24.40 -1.77
N VAL A 497 -5.94 24.77 -2.20
CA VAL A 497 -5.66 26.13 -2.66
C VAL A 497 -6.42 26.46 -3.95
N ALA A 498 -6.50 25.52 -4.90
CA ALA A 498 -7.28 25.69 -6.12
C ALA A 498 -8.77 25.93 -5.85
N LYS A 499 -9.31 25.33 -4.77
CA LYS A 499 -10.71 25.49 -4.39
C LYS A 499 -10.99 26.80 -3.66
N HIS A 500 -10.10 27.23 -2.77
CA HIS A 500 -10.36 28.34 -1.85
C HIS A 500 -9.73 29.69 -2.25
N PHE A 501 -8.71 29.70 -3.12
CA PHE A 501 -7.94 30.90 -3.47
C PHE A 501 -8.00 31.24 -4.97
N THR A 502 -9.22 31.38 -5.49
CA THR A 502 -9.50 31.70 -6.91
C THR A 502 -9.40 33.19 -7.26
N GLY A 503 -9.20 34.06 -6.27
CA GLY A 503 -9.12 35.51 -6.48
C GLY A 503 -7.87 35.96 -7.24
N TYR A 504 -7.97 37.11 -7.91
CA TYR A 504 -6.83 37.75 -8.60
C TYR A 504 -5.99 38.67 -7.69
N GLY A 505 -6.25 38.68 -6.38
CA GLY A 505 -5.47 39.46 -5.42
C GLY A 505 -4.03 38.96 -5.28
N ALA A 506 -3.12 39.85 -4.89
CA ALA A 506 -1.69 39.53 -4.70
C ALA A 506 -1.47 38.39 -3.68
N ALA A 507 -2.20 38.40 -2.56
CA ALA A 507 -2.15 37.33 -1.56
C ALA A 507 -2.59 35.98 -2.14
N SER A 508 -3.72 35.95 -2.86
CA SER A 508 -4.26 34.74 -3.51
C SER A 508 -3.32 34.20 -4.59
N THR A 509 -2.63 35.09 -5.31
CA THR A 509 -1.63 34.72 -6.33
C THR A 509 -0.37 34.15 -5.67
N GLY A 510 0.10 34.77 -4.59
CA GLY A 510 1.23 34.27 -3.79
C GLY A 510 0.97 32.88 -3.21
N THR A 511 -0.22 32.64 -2.65
CA THR A 511 -0.61 31.31 -2.12
C THR A 511 -0.69 30.25 -3.23
N ARG A 512 -1.23 30.58 -4.42
CA ARG A 512 -1.24 29.66 -5.56
C ARG A 512 0.16 29.32 -6.06
N PHE A 513 1.06 30.30 -6.10
CA PHE A 513 2.46 30.08 -6.45
C PHE A 513 3.18 29.18 -5.44
N TRP A 514 2.99 29.46 -4.14
CA TRP A 514 3.53 28.64 -3.06
C TRP A 514 3.04 27.17 -3.16
N ALA A 515 1.74 26.96 -3.29
CA ALA A 515 1.16 25.61 -3.43
C ALA A 515 1.69 24.88 -4.67
N SER A 516 1.86 25.60 -5.79
CA SER A 516 2.46 25.05 -7.01
C SER A 516 3.90 24.62 -6.78
N SER A 517 4.69 25.41 -6.04
CA SER A 517 6.08 25.08 -5.68
C SER A 517 6.16 23.85 -4.78
N VAL A 518 5.33 23.78 -3.73
CA VAL A 518 5.26 22.62 -2.82
C VAL A 518 4.94 21.35 -3.60
N LEU A 519 3.90 21.39 -4.45
CA LEU A 519 3.48 20.25 -5.26
C LEU A 519 4.60 19.77 -6.20
N ILE A 520 5.21 20.68 -6.95
CA ILE A 520 6.29 20.32 -7.90
C ILE A 520 7.49 19.74 -7.17
N ASN A 521 7.91 20.37 -6.07
CA ASN A 521 9.05 19.89 -5.29
C ASN A 521 8.79 18.50 -4.69
N ALA A 522 7.58 18.26 -4.17
CA ALA A 522 7.22 16.97 -3.59
C ALA A 522 7.25 15.84 -4.63
N ILE A 523 6.70 16.09 -5.82
CA ILE A 523 6.72 15.12 -6.93
C ILE A 523 8.15 14.86 -7.40
N PHE A 524 8.98 15.90 -7.52
CA PHE A 524 10.34 15.78 -8.07
C PHE A 524 11.32 15.12 -7.09
N ARG A 525 11.04 15.20 -5.79
CA ARG A 525 11.86 14.61 -4.73
C ARG A 525 11.43 13.19 -4.34
N ALA A 526 10.34 12.67 -4.91
CA ALA A 526 9.91 11.29 -4.67
C ALA A 526 10.97 10.29 -5.16
N VAL A 527 11.30 9.32 -4.31
CA VAL A 527 12.21 8.20 -4.65
C VAL A 527 11.53 6.87 -4.29
N PRO A 528 11.37 5.94 -5.26
CA PRO A 528 11.59 6.15 -6.68
C PRO A 528 10.63 7.25 -7.20
N VAL A 529 10.80 7.60 -8.47
CA VAL A 529 9.96 8.59 -9.15
C VAL A 529 8.48 8.38 -8.81
N ALA A 530 7.78 9.47 -8.46
CA ALA A 530 6.35 9.43 -8.15
C ALA A 530 5.54 8.81 -9.30
N PRO A 531 4.52 7.97 -9.03
CA PRO A 531 3.73 7.27 -10.05
C PRO A 531 3.19 8.17 -11.16
N GLU A 532 2.97 7.61 -12.35
CA GLU A 532 2.47 8.35 -13.52
C GLU A 532 1.16 9.10 -13.23
N SER A 533 0.25 8.47 -12.48
CA SER A 533 -1.02 9.06 -12.06
C SER A 533 -0.83 10.36 -11.28
N VAL A 534 0.17 10.44 -10.41
CA VAL A 534 0.50 11.62 -9.60
C VAL A 534 0.97 12.78 -10.48
N TRP A 535 1.73 12.50 -11.55
CA TRP A 535 2.14 13.53 -12.50
C TRP A 535 0.95 14.08 -13.30
N LEU A 536 0.02 13.21 -13.72
CA LEU A 536 -1.20 13.62 -14.42
C LEU A 536 -2.10 14.49 -13.52
N GLU A 537 -2.32 14.04 -12.29
CA GLU A 537 -3.12 14.78 -11.31
C GLU A 537 -2.46 16.12 -10.96
N GLY A 538 -1.15 16.11 -10.71
CA GLY A 538 -0.37 17.29 -10.43
C GLY A 538 -0.45 18.32 -11.56
N ALA A 539 -0.35 17.88 -12.82
CA ALA A 539 -0.51 18.77 -13.97
C ALA A 539 -1.91 19.41 -14.03
N GLY A 540 -2.96 18.61 -13.79
CA GLY A 540 -4.34 19.12 -13.74
C GLY A 540 -4.58 20.12 -12.60
N LEU A 541 -3.90 19.95 -11.46
CA LEU A 541 -3.94 20.92 -10.36
C LEU A 541 -3.16 22.20 -10.68
N LEU A 542 -1.97 22.09 -11.28
CA LEU A 542 -1.18 23.26 -11.70
C LEU A 542 -1.95 24.14 -12.71
N GLU A 543 -2.75 23.53 -13.59
CA GLU A 543 -3.65 24.26 -14.48
C GLU A 543 -4.70 25.05 -13.69
N LYS A 544 -5.35 24.42 -12.70
CA LYS A 544 -6.35 25.07 -11.81
C LYS A 544 -5.73 26.16 -10.93
N LEU A 545 -4.45 26.03 -10.57
CA LEU A 545 -3.70 27.06 -9.83
C LEU A 545 -3.25 28.23 -10.72
N HIS A 546 -3.51 28.17 -12.03
CA HIS A 546 -3.09 29.14 -13.04
C HIS A 546 -1.57 29.26 -13.20
N ALA A 547 -0.82 28.18 -12.98
CA ALA A 547 0.64 28.12 -13.15
C ALA A 547 1.04 27.78 -14.61
N THR A 548 0.47 28.48 -15.59
CA THR A 548 0.55 28.12 -17.02
C THR A 548 1.96 28.07 -17.61
N GLU A 549 2.84 29.00 -17.20
CA GLU A 549 4.24 29.02 -17.66
C GLU A 549 5.04 27.81 -17.13
N ILE A 550 4.77 27.42 -15.89
CA ILE A 550 5.44 26.30 -15.21
C ILE A 550 4.89 24.97 -15.73
N LEU A 551 3.59 24.91 -16.02
CA LEU A 551 2.90 23.71 -16.49
C LEU A 551 3.51 23.12 -17.76
N LYS A 552 3.94 23.96 -18.72
CA LYS A 552 4.62 23.46 -19.93
C LYS A 552 5.94 22.75 -19.58
N ARG A 553 6.75 23.33 -18.70
CA ARG A 553 8.01 22.72 -18.25
C ARG A 553 7.74 21.47 -17.41
N PHE A 554 6.67 21.48 -16.62
CA PHE A 554 6.23 20.31 -15.86
C PHE A 554 5.88 19.14 -16.78
N TYR A 555 5.09 19.35 -17.84
CA TYR A 555 4.81 18.30 -18.83
C TYR A 555 6.07 17.83 -19.57
N GLN A 556 6.99 18.73 -19.93
CA GLN A 556 8.26 18.34 -20.55
C GLN A 556 9.09 17.46 -19.62
N GLN A 557 9.18 17.82 -18.34
CA GLN A 557 9.87 17.02 -17.34
C GLN A 557 9.17 15.67 -17.15
N ALA A 558 7.84 15.67 -17.02
CA ALA A 558 7.06 14.46 -16.82
C ALA A 558 7.18 13.50 -18.00
N ALA A 559 7.24 14.02 -19.23
CA ALA A 559 7.50 13.23 -20.44
C ALA A 559 8.96 12.74 -20.54
N SER A 560 9.93 13.41 -19.89
CA SER A 560 11.30 12.91 -19.79
C SER A 560 11.42 11.75 -18.79
N VAL A 561 10.61 11.79 -17.73
CA VAL A 561 10.55 10.82 -16.64
C VAL A 561 9.74 9.59 -17.03
N TYR A 562 8.57 9.79 -17.64
CA TYR A 562 7.69 8.75 -18.21
C TYR A 562 7.60 8.88 -19.72
N PRO A 563 8.70 8.64 -20.47
CA PRO A 563 8.74 8.83 -21.92
C PRO A 563 7.84 7.86 -22.69
N PHE A 564 7.33 6.83 -22.01
CA PHE A 564 6.48 5.81 -22.59
C PHE A 564 5.02 5.88 -22.11
N SER A 565 4.62 6.93 -21.36
CA SER A 565 3.24 7.08 -20.91
C SER A 565 2.34 7.60 -22.03
N PHE A 566 1.37 6.78 -22.45
CA PHE A 566 0.36 7.20 -23.42
C PHE A 566 -0.47 8.37 -22.89
N LYS A 567 -0.96 8.27 -21.64
CA LYS A 567 -1.86 9.26 -21.03
C LYS A 567 -1.17 10.61 -20.85
N LEU A 568 0.10 10.63 -20.48
CA LEU A 568 0.87 11.85 -20.24
C LEU A 568 1.20 12.58 -21.53
N TRP A 569 1.61 11.85 -22.56
CA TRP A 569 1.79 12.44 -23.89
C TRP A 569 0.48 13.02 -24.44
N HIS A 570 -0.64 12.32 -24.25
CA HIS A 570 -1.95 12.80 -24.67
C HIS A 570 -2.39 14.06 -23.90
N ALA A 571 -2.19 14.10 -22.57
CA ALA A 571 -2.46 15.26 -21.74
C ALA A 571 -1.60 16.47 -22.15
N HIS A 572 -0.30 16.27 -22.37
CA HIS A 572 0.61 17.31 -22.84
C HIS A 572 0.20 17.86 -24.21
N LEU A 573 -0.18 16.97 -25.15
CA LEU A 573 -0.66 17.36 -26.47
C LEU A 573 -1.94 18.20 -26.38
N ASN A 574 -2.90 17.81 -25.54
CA ASN A 574 -4.16 18.54 -25.35
C ASN A 574 -3.90 19.94 -24.76
N TYR A 575 -3.00 20.06 -23.79
CA TYR A 575 -2.59 21.35 -23.25
C TYR A 575 -1.94 22.24 -24.32
N CYS A 576 -1.05 21.70 -25.16
CA CYS A 576 -0.43 22.46 -26.24
C CYS A 576 -1.44 22.89 -27.32
N LYS A 577 -2.42 22.05 -27.64
CA LYS A 577 -3.54 22.42 -28.53
C LYS A 577 -4.35 23.58 -27.95
N ALA A 578 -4.72 23.50 -26.67
CA ALA A 578 -5.50 24.54 -25.99
C ALA A 578 -4.75 25.88 -25.89
N SER A 579 -3.42 25.85 -25.72
CA SER A 579 -2.57 27.04 -25.66
C SER A 579 -2.11 27.59 -27.02
N GLY A 580 -2.49 26.96 -28.14
CA GLY A 580 -2.07 27.37 -29.48
C GLY A 580 -0.58 27.15 -29.79
N SER A 581 0.09 26.27 -29.03
CA SER A 581 1.51 25.93 -29.22
C SER A 581 1.71 24.94 -30.38
N ASN A 582 2.93 24.88 -30.92
CA ASN A 582 3.28 23.86 -31.92
C ASN A 582 3.15 22.44 -31.32
N THR A 583 2.36 21.59 -31.98
CA THR A 583 2.07 20.21 -31.56
C THR A 583 2.83 19.16 -32.36
N GLU A 584 3.43 19.53 -33.50
CA GLU A 584 4.12 18.59 -34.39
C GLU A 584 5.33 17.94 -33.71
N SER A 585 6.13 18.73 -32.98
CA SER A 585 7.30 18.22 -32.27
C SER A 585 6.94 17.21 -31.17
N ILE A 586 5.76 17.37 -30.55
CA ILE A 586 5.27 16.46 -29.51
C ILE A 586 4.82 15.14 -30.14
N LEU A 587 4.06 15.22 -31.24
CA LEU A 587 3.63 14.06 -32.00
C LEU A 587 4.83 13.26 -32.55
N GLU A 588 5.84 13.96 -33.09
CA GLU A 588 7.04 13.32 -33.59
C GLU A 588 7.85 12.67 -32.46
N SER A 589 8.03 13.36 -31.32
CA SER A 589 8.75 12.82 -30.17
C SER A 589 8.08 11.56 -29.62
N ALA A 590 6.75 11.56 -29.47
CA ALA A 590 5.98 10.38 -29.04
C ALA A 590 6.11 9.23 -30.06
N ARG A 591 6.02 9.53 -31.36
CA ARG A 591 6.18 8.53 -32.43
C ARG A 591 7.57 7.90 -32.43
N GLN A 592 8.63 8.67 -32.21
CA GLN A 592 10.00 8.15 -32.11
C GLN A 592 10.16 7.15 -30.96
N ARG A 593 9.35 7.28 -29.91
CA ARG A 593 9.30 6.34 -28.78
C ARG A 593 8.43 5.10 -29.06
N GLY A 594 7.62 5.11 -30.12
CA GLY A 594 6.67 4.06 -30.46
C GLY A 594 5.25 4.29 -29.91
N ILE A 595 4.87 5.53 -29.63
CA ILE A 595 3.55 5.90 -29.10
C ILE A 595 2.71 6.59 -30.17
N GLU A 596 1.53 6.03 -30.45
CA GLU A 596 0.61 6.54 -31.45
C GLU A 596 -0.56 7.31 -30.81
N LEU A 597 -0.42 8.64 -30.73
CA LEU A 597 -1.41 9.53 -30.09
C LEU A 597 -2.69 9.79 -30.91
N ASN A 598 -2.89 9.08 -32.03
CA ASN A 598 -4.07 9.21 -32.89
C ASN A 598 -5.26 8.35 -32.41
N LEU A 599 -5.04 7.50 -31.41
CA LEU A 599 -6.05 6.66 -30.78
C LEU A 599 -6.65 7.41 -29.59
N THR A 600 -7.96 7.31 -29.38
CA THR A 600 -8.59 7.82 -28.15
C THR A 600 -8.17 6.97 -26.95
N PRO A 601 -7.88 7.57 -25.77
CA PRO A 601 -7.60 6.82 -24.56
C PRO A 601 -8.78 5.89 -24.24
N THR A 602 -8.51 4.59 -24.12
CA THR A 602 -9.45 3.58 -23.58
C THR A 602 -9.36 3.52 -22.07
#